data_AF-G2ISR8-F1
#
_entry.id   AF-G2ISR8-F1
#
_cell.length_a   1.000
_cell.length_b   1.000
_cell.length_c   1.000
_cell.angle_alpha   90.00
_cell.angle_beta   90.00
_cell.angle_gamma   90.00
#
_symmetry.space_group_name_H-M   'P 1'
#
loop_
_entity.id
_entity.type
_entity.pdbx_description
1 polymer ?
#
loop_
_entity_poly.entity_id
_entity_poly.type
_entity_poly.pdbx_seq_one_letter_code
_entity_poly.pdbx_strand_id
1 'polypeptide(L)' 'MSIQPDLTRYGNVDDVAEITGLAKQTLVQYRLYRPELSPPFARIGRRVVYPLTGPNSVTSWMEQRLRNTEGAA' A
#
# COMPACT_ATOMS: atom_id res chain seq x y z
N MET A 1 -18.98 -10.51 20.64
CA MET A 1 -18.20 -10.84 19.43
C MET A 1 -16.97 -9.93 19.43
N SER A 2 -15.78 -10.45 19.72
CA SER A 2 -14.56 -9.66 19.55
C SER A 2 -14.20 -9.67 18.07
N ILE A 3 -14.48 -8.57 17.38
CA ILE A 3 -13.97 -8.31 16.03
C ILE A 3 -12.47 -8.06 16.20
N GLN A 4 -11.68 -9.14 16.30
CA GLN A 4 -10.24 -9.01 16.13
C GLN A 4 -10.02 -8.58 14.68
N PRO A 5 -9.40 -7.40 14.42
CA PRO A 5 -9.09 -7.01 13.05
C PRO A 5 -8.23 -8.13 12.46
N ASP A 6 -8.69 -8.74 11.37
CA ASP A 6 -7.99 -9.81 10.68
C ASP A 6 -6.70 -9.22 10.08
N LEU A 7 -5.65 -9.17 10.91
CA LEU A 7 -4.34 -8.61 10.58
C LEU A 7 -3.65 -9.42 9.47
N THR A 8 -4.18 -10.61 9.13
CA THR A 8 -3.76 -11.47 8.02
C THR A 8 -3.78 -10.76 6.66
N ARG A 9 -4.52 -9.66 6.53
CA ARG A 9 -4.59 -8.86 5.30
C ARG A 9 -3.68 -7.64 5.29
N TYR A 10 -2.92 -7.40 6.35
CA TYR A 10 -2.06 -6.23 6.49
C TYR A 10 -0.59 -6.64 6.48
N GLY A 11 0.20 -6.04 5.60
CA GLY A 11 1.65 -6.22 5.52
C GLY A 11 2.43 -4.98 5.95
N ASN A 12 3.75 -5.10 5.88
CA ASN A 12 4.70 -4.04 6.15
C ASN A 12 5.17 -3.39 4.84
N VAL A 13 6.03 -2.37 4.95
CA VAL A 13 6.62 -1.71 3.77
C VAL A 13 7.44 -2.66 2.90
N ASP A 14 7.98 -3.73 3.49
CA ASP A 14 8.68 -4.82 2.79
C ASP A 14 7.77 -5.55 1.80
N ASP A 15 6.60 -6.00 2.27
CA ASP A 15 5.61 -6.68 1.43
C ASP A 15 5.12 -5.78 0.29
N VAL A 16 4.94 -4.49 0.58
CA VAL A 16 4.55 -3.50 -0.44
C VAL A 16 5.64 -3.28 -1.48
N ALA A 17 6.91 -3.24 -1.07
CA ALA A 17 8.04 -3.11 -1.98
C ALA A 17 8.12 -4.31 -2.92
N GLU A 18 7.86 -5.51 -2.42
CA GLU A 18 7.81 -6.73 -3.23
C GLU A 18 6.64 -6.71 -4.22
N ILE A 19 5.42 -6.37 -3.77
CA ILE A 19 4.23 -6.31 -4.64
C ILE A 19 4.41 -5.26 -5.74
N THR A 20 4.82 -4.04 -5.35
CA THR A 20 4.87 -2.89 -6.26
C THR A 20 6.14 -2.81 -7.09
N GLY A 21 7.18 -3.59 -6.74
CA GLY A 21 8.53 -3.48 -7.29
C GLY A 21 9.26 -2.17 -6.93
N LEU A 22 8.67 -1.32 -6.08
CA LEU A 22 9.25 -0.04 -5.70
C LEU A 22 10.25 -0.20 -4.56
N ALA A 23 11.31 0.60 -4.59
CA ALA A 23 12.23 0.68 -3.46
C ALA A 23 11.51 1.19 -2.20
N LYS A 24 11.83 0.61 -1.04
CA LYS A 24 11.27 1.03 0.27
C LYS A 24 11.44 2.52 0.52
N GLN A 25 12.58 3.09 0.14
CA GLN A 25 12.85 4.52 0.30
C GLN A 25 11.86 5.36 -0.51
N THR A 26 11.51 4.93 -1.72
CA THR A 26 10.49 5.56 -2.56
C THR A 26 9.12 5.51 -1.89
N LEU A 27 8.73 4.37 -1.32
CA LEU A 27 7.47 4.23 -0.58
C LEU A 27 7.41 5.17 0.64
N VAL A 28 8.52 5.31 1.36
CA VAL A 28 8.62 6.24 2.50
C VAL A 28 8.56 7.70 2.02
N GLN A 29 9.26 8.04 0.93
CA GLN A 29 9.24 9.36 0.32
C GLN A 29 7.83 9.74 -0.15
N TYR A 30 7.12 8.82 -0.81
CA TYR A 30 5.72 9.01 -1.17
C TYR A 30 4.88 9.29 0.06
N ARG A 31 4.99 8.46 1.11
CA ARG A 31 4.22 8.68 2.34
C ARG A 31 4.48 10.05 3.00
N LEU A 32 5.73 10.54 2.96
CA LEU A 32 6.12 11.78 3.65
C LEU A 32 5.86 13.05 2.83
N TYR A 33 6.08 13.01 1.52
CA TYR A 33 6.11 14.20 0.66
C TYR A 33 5.08 14.17 -0.48
N ARG A 34 4.58 12.99 -0.86
CA ARG A 34 3.63 12.79 -1.98
C ARG A 34 2.59 11.71 -1.61
N PRO A 35 1.76 11.90 -0.57
CA PRO A 35 0.86 10.85 -0.09
C PRO A 35 -0.16 10.41 -1.15
N GLU A 36 -0.46 11.26 -2.13
CA GLU A 36 -1.25 10.94 -3.33
C GLU A 36 -0.64 9.81 -4.20
N LEU A 37 0.68 9.65 -4.17
CA LEU A 37 1.42 8.59 -4.88
C LEU A 37 1.71 7.39 -3.97
N SER A 38 1.35 7.46 -2.68
CA SER A 38 1.57 6.36 -1.75
C SER A 38 0.46 5.31 -1.92
N PRO A 39 0.78 4.01 -1.84
CA PRO A 39 -0.26 2.99 -1.69
C PRO A 39 -1.04 3.21 -0.38
N PRO A 40 -2.26 2.66 -0.27
CA PRO A 40 -3.07 2.76 0.94
C PRO A 40 -2.31 2.23 2.15
N PHE A 41 -2.37 2.96 3.26
CA PHE A 41 -1.76 2.56 4.52
C PHE A 41 -2.68 2.93 5.68
N ALA A 42 -2.56 2.16 6.76
CA ALA A 42 -3.22 2.42 8.02
C ALA A 42 -2.18 2.55 9.13
N ARG A 43 -2.50 3.34 10.16
CA ARG A 43 -1.66 3.44 11.35
C ARG A 43 -2.38 2.77 12.51
N ILE A 44 -1.81 1.67 12.99
CA ILE A 44 -2.32 0.91 14.14
C ILE A 44 -1.35 1.16 15.30
N GLY A 45 -1.75 2.07 16.20
CA GLY A 45 -0.89 2.56 17.28
C GLY A 45 0.35 3.29 16.76
N ARG A 46 1.53 2.70 16.98
CA ARG A 46 2.82 3.21 16.50
C ARG A 46 3.31 2.56 15.20
N ARG A 47 2.61 1.53 14.70
CA ARG A 47 2.99 0.80 13.50
C ARG A 47 2.21 1.33 12.29
N VAL A 48 2.91 1.45 11.16
CA VAL A 48 2.28 1.67 9.85
C VAL A 48 2.17 0.31 9.19
N VAL A 49 0.95 -0.02 8.77
CA VAL A 49 0.62 -1.27 8.11
C VAL A 49 -0.10 -0.98 6.80
N TYR A 50 -0.01 -1.91 5.86
CA TYR A 50 -0.51 -1.73 4.51
C TYR A 50 -1.53 -2.83 4.20
N PRO A 51 -2.81 -2.52 3.93
CA PRO A 51 -3.75 -3.52 3.47
C PRO A 51 -3.28 -4.08 2.12
N LEU A 52 -2.97 -5.37 2.08
CA LEU A 52 -2.41 -6.00 0.89
C LEU A 52 -3.49 -6.35 -0.14
N THR A 53 -4.68 -6.78 0.32
CA THR A 53 -5.80 -7.21 -0.55
C THR A 53 -7.12 -6.50 -0.24
N GLY A 54 -8.02 -6.41 -1.23
CA GLY A 54 -9.34 -5.77 -1.14
C GLY A 54 -9.44 -4.43 -1.91
N PRO A 55 -10.62 -3.80 -1.94
CA PRO A 55 -10.89 -2.63 -2.79
C PRO A 55 -10.08 -1.37 -2.44
N ASN A 56 -9.53 -1.27 -1.23
CA ASN A 56 -8.66 -0.18 -0.79
C ASN A 56 -7.32 -0.74 -0.31
N SER A 57 -6.63 -1.46 -1.19
CA SER A 57 -5.40 -2.19 -0.91
C SER A 57 -4.25 -1.84 -1.84
N VAL A 58 -3.04 -2.25 -1.46
CA VAL A 58 -1.81 -2.09 -2.23
C VAL A 58 -1.94 -2.73 -3.61
N THR A 59 -2.48 -3.95 -3.70
CA THR A 59 -2.68 -4.63 -4.99
C THR A 59 -3.63 -3.84 -5.89
N SER A 60 -4.81 -3.43 -5.40
CA SER A 60 -5.75 -2.65 -6.21
C SER A 60 -5.20 -1.28 -6.62
N TRP A 61 -4.42 -0.62 -5.75
CA TRP A 61 -3.72 0.61 -6.09
C TRP A 61 -2.68 0.40 -7.19
N MET A 62 -1.88 -0.67 -7.11
CA MET A 62 -0.90 -1.01 -8.13
C MET A 62 -1.57 -1.30 -9.48
N GLU A 63 -2.64 -2.09 -9.48
CA GLU A 63 -3.41 -2.39 -10.69
C GLU A 63 -3.99 -1.13 -11.35
N GLN A 64 -4.51 -0.18 -10.55
CA GLN A 64 -4.96 1.11 -11.07
C GLN A 64 -3.81 1.93 -11.66
N ARG A 65 -2.65 1.94 -10.98
CA ARG A 65 -1.47 2.65 -11.46
C ARG A 65 -0.99 2.09 -12.79
N LEU A 66 -0.93 0.77 -12.94
CA LEU A 66 -0.57 0.11 -14.19
C LEU A 66 -1.54 0.52 -15.31
N ARG A 67 -2.84 0.44 -15.07
CA ARG A 67 -3.86 0.87 -16.05
C ARG A 67 -3.72 2.34 -16.46
N ASN A 68 -3.44 3.24 -15.52
CA ASN A 68 -3.26 4.67 -15.80
C ASN A 68 -1.93 4.98 -16.51
N THR A 69 -0.89 4.17 -16.27
CA THR A 69 0.43 4.36 -16.90
C THR A 69 0.45 3.82 -18.33
N GLU A 70 -0.27 2.73 -18.60
CA GLU A 70 -0.37 2.15 -19.95
C GLU A 70 -1.37 2.87 -20.86
N GLY A 71 -2.34 3.62 -20.31
CA GLY A 71 -3.26 4.46 -21.09
C GLY A 71 -2.68 5.81 -21.55
N ALA A 72 -1.43 6.13 -21.19
CA ALA A 72 -0.78 7.41 -21.46
C ALA A 72 0.28 7.36 -22.59
N ALA A 73 0.34 6.26 -23.36
CA ALA A 73 1.28 6.07 -24.47
C ALA A 73 0.63 6.29 -25.84
#